data_AF-A0A2G8R8C8-F1
#
_entry.id   AF-A0A2G8R8C8-F1
#
_cell.length_a   1.000
_cell.length_b   1.000
_cell.length_c   1.000
_cell.angle_alpha   90.00
_cell.angle_beta   90.00
_cell.angle_gamma   90.00
#
_symmetry.space_group_name_H-M   'P 1'
#
loop_
_entity.id
_entity.type
_entity.pdbx_description
1 polymer ?
#
loop_
_entity_poly.entity_id
_entity_poly.type
_entity_poly.pdbx_seq_one_letter_code
_entity_poly.pdbx_strand_id
1 'polypeptide(L)'
;MLFTNETKLKSIAVYLTLFIAVVIAILTLSPVSSSAVPGSDKLHHGIAFAALAFPLPIIRPSMALPVILCVVGYGGLIEVIQPIFGRTADFADLLADAAGAATGVISGLLFRRFLLPDFVR
;
A
#
# COMPACT_ATOMS: atom_id res chain seq x y z
N MET A 1 -26.40 -17.37 3.60
CA MET A 1 -25.49 -16.94 4.67
C MET A 1 -24.03 -16.77 4.22
N LEU A 2 -23.58 -17.38 3.10
CA LEU A 2 -22.20 -17.22 2.57
C LEU A 2 -21.95 -15.85 1.90
N PHE A 3 -22.94 -15.28 1.19
CA PHE A 3 -22.79 -14.00 0.47
C PHE A 3 -22.51 -12.78 1.38
N THR A 4 -22.93 -12.79 2.63
CA THR A 4 -22.73 -11.66 3.56
C THR A 4 -21.29 -11.57 4.05
N ASN A 5 -20.56 -12.67 4.13
CA ASN A 5 -19.18 -12.67 4.63
C ASN A 5 -18.19 -12.17 3.57
N GLU A 6 -18.38 -12.59 2.32
CA GLU A 6 -17.63 -12.11 1.15
C GLU A 6 -17.70 -10.58 1.01
N THR A 7 -18.91 -10.01 1.05
CA THR A 7 -19.10 -8.56 0.92
C THR A 7 -18.51 -7.80 2.10
N LYS A 8 -18.69 -8.31 3.33
CA LYS A 8 -18.09 -7.71 4.53
C LYS A 8 -16.56 -7.70 4.48
N LEU A 9 -15.92 -8.79 4.06
CA LEU A 9 -14.47 -8.87 3.92
C LEU A 9 -13.93 -7.91 2.86
N LYS A 10 -14.63 -7.79 1.72
CA LYS A 10 -14.31 -6.79 0.69
C LYS A 10 -14.38 -5.37 1.25
N SER A 11 -15.44 -5.04 1.97
CA SER A 11 -15.57 -3.73 2.62
C SER A 11 -14.45 -3.48 3.63
N ILE A 12 -14.12 -4.45 4.48
CA ILE A 12 -13.02 -4.34 5.44
C ILE A 12 -11.69 -4.09 4.72
N ALA A 13 -11.37 -4.87 3.67
CA ALA A 13 -10.14 -4.69 2.90
C ALA A 13 -10.06 -3.30 2.26
N VAL A 14 -11.16 -2.79 1.71
CA VAL A 14 -11.24 -1.44 1.14
C VAL A 14 -11.04 -0.38 2.22
N TYR A 15 -11.77 -0.44 3.34
CA TYR A 15 -11.63 0.53 4.42
C TYR A 15 -10.22 0.52 5.04
N LEU A 16 -9.63 -0.67 5.20
CA LEU A 16 -8.26 -0.80 5.68
C LEU A 16 -7.26 -0.18 4.69
N THR A 17 -7.42 -0.44 3.40
CA THR A 17 -6.57 0.15 2.34
C THR A 17 -6.68 1.68 2.36
N LEU A 18 -7.90 2.23 2.44
CA LEU A 18 -8.14 3.67 2.49
C LEU A 18 -7.54 4.30 3.75
N PHE A 19 -7.71 3.64 4.90
CA PHE A 19 -7.12 4.10 6.15
C PHE A 19 -5.59 4.15 6.07
N ILE A 20 -4.96 3.09 5.55
CA ILE A 20 -3.51 3.05 5.34
C ILE A 20 -3.07 4.17 4.39
N ALA A 21 -3.80 4.38 3.28
CA ALA A 21 -3.48 5.46 2.34
C ALA A 21 -3.49 6.83 3.03
N VAL A 22 -4.53 7.14 3.80
CA VAL A 22 -4.61 8.40 4.55
C VAL A 22 -3.44 8.56 5.53
N VAL A 23 -3.09 7.52 6.26
CA VAL A 23 -1.95 7.53 7.18
C VAL A 23 -0.65 7.81 6.42
N ILE A 24 -0.44 7.16 5.27
CA ILE A 24 0.75 7.38 4.43
C ILE A 24 0.82 8.83 3.95
N ALA A 25 -0.26 9.39 3.40
CA ALA A 25 -0.27 10.80 2.98
C ALA A 25 0.07 11.75 4.12
N ILE A 26 -0.48 11.53 5.33
CA ILE A 26 -0.15 12.36 6.48
C ILE A 26 1.34 12.26 6.80
N LEU A 27 1.89 11.06 6.84
CA LEU A 27 3.31 10.86 7.20
C LEU A 27 4.28 11.39 6.14
N THR A 28 3.99 11.19 4.85
CA THR A 28 4.87 11.62 3.75
C THR A 28 4.78 13.12 3.47
N LEU A 29 3.62 13.75 3.71
CA LEU A 29 3.44 15.21 3.56
C LEU A 29 3.81 15.98 4.84
N SER A 30 4.00 15.31 5.98
CA SER A 30 4.43 15.98 7.21
C SER A 30 5.87 16.50 7.06
N PRO A 31 6.20 17.68 7.62
CA PRO A 31 7.56 18.20 7.61
C PRO A 31 8.56 17.20 8.21
N VAL A 32 9.76 17.13 7.63
CA VAL A 32 10.84 16.29 8.15
C VAL A 32 11.19 16.78 9.56
N SER A 33 10.72 16.08 10.58
CA SER A 33 11.36 16.09 11.90
C SER A 33 12.40 14.98 11.85
N SER A 34 13.62 15.26 12.29
CA SER A 34 14.73 14.31 12.31
C SER A 34 14.23 12.93 12.76
N SER A 35 14.24 11.95 11.85
CA SER A 35 13.52 10.69 12.03
C SER A 35 14.02 9.97 13.28
N ALA A 36 13.17 9.93 14.31
CA ALA A 36 13.42 9.16 15.53
C ALA A 36 13.31 7.63 15.30
N VAL A 37 12.82 7.22 14.12
CA VAL A 37 12.63 5.82 13.74
C VAL A 37 13.87 5.31 13.00
N PRO A 38 14.48 4.21 13.44
CA PRO A 38 15.60 3.59 12.73
C PRO A 38 15.22 3.11 11.33
N GLY A 39 16.09 3.38 10.35
CA GLY A 39 15.91 2.96 8.96
C GLY A 39 16.05 4.12 7.99
N SER A 40 16.28 3.82 6.71
CA SER A 40 16.27 4.85 5.68
C SER A 40 14.84 5.24 5.32
N ASP A 41 14.65 6.49 4.90
CA ASP A 41 13.36 7.00 4.40
C ASP A 41 12.77 6.05 3.34
N LYS A 42 13.63 5.56 2.43
CA LYS A 42 13.29 4.63 1.33
C LYS A 42 12.75 3.29 1.84
N LEU A 43 13.30 2.77 2.95
CA LEU A 43 12.77 1.55 3.56
C LEU A 43 11.39 1.79 4.17
N HIS A 44 11.16 2.95 4.79
CA HIS A 44 9.84 3.31 5.32
C HIS A 44 8.80 3.41 4.20
N HIS A 45 9.16 4.06 3.08
CA HIS A 45 8.35 4.10 1.86
C HIS A 45 8.00 2.70 1.35
N GLY A 46 9.01 1.84 1.15
CA GLY A 46 8.79 0.46 0.68
C GLY A 46 7.86 -0.35 1.60
N ILE A 47 8.04 -0.26 2.93
CA ILE A 47 7.19 -0.96 3.90
C ILE A 47 5.76 -0.41 3.89
N ALA A 48 5.61 0.91 3.87
CA ALA A 48 4.31 1.56 3.87
C ALA A 48 3.49 1.20 2.62
N PHE A 49 4.12 1.27 1.44
CA PHE A 49 3.45 0.97 0.17
C PHE A 49 3.20 -0.54 -0.01
N ALA A 50 4.06 -1.39 0.56
CA ALA A 50 3.77 -2.83 0.67
C ALA A 50 2.53 -3.09 1.52
N ALA A 51 2.41 -2.43 2.69
CA ALA A 51 1.24 -2.54 3.54
C ALA A 51 -0.03 -2.03 2.86
N LEU A 52 0.05 -0.97 2.06
CA LEU A 52 -1.06 -0.44 1.28
C LEU A 52 -1.54 -1.42 0.19
N ALA A 53 -0.61 -2.06 -0.53
CA ALA A 53 -0.93 -2.95 -1.63
C ALA A 53 -1.35 -4.37 -1.20
N PHE A 54 -1.15 -4.74 0.07
CA PHE A 54 -1.35 -6.09 0.59
C PHE A 54 -2.81 -6.58 0.71
N PRO A 55 -3.79 -5.80 1.24
CA PRO A 55 -5.07 -6.37 1.65
C PRO A 55 -6.00 -6.78 0.49
N LEU A 56 -6.04 -5.98 -0.58
CA LEU A 56 -6.98 -6.15 -1.70
C LEU A 56 -6.73 -7.41 -2.54
N PRO A 57 -5.49 -7.75 -2.94
CA PRO A 57 -5.18 -8.97 -3.68
C PRO A 57 -5.54 -10.27 -2.93
N ILE A 58 -5.57 -10.24 -1.60
CA ILE A 58 -6.00 -11.39 -0.79
C ILE A 58 -7.45 -11.77 -1.11
N ILE A 59 -8.31 -10.77 -1.29
CA ILE A 59 -9.75 -10.98 -1.52
C ILE A 59 -10.09 -11.04 -3.01
N ARG A 60 -9.43 -10.23 -3.85
CA ARG A 60 -9.60 -10.19 -5.31
C ARG A 60 -8.24 -10.26 -6.03
N PRO A 61 -7.73 -11.47 -6.35
CA PRO A 61 -6.43 -11.62 -7.00
C PRO A 61 -6.37 -11.01 -8.40
N SER A 62 -7.50 -10.94 -9.11
CA SER A 62 -7.60 -10.26 -10.42
C SER A 62 -7.32 -8.75 -10.35
N MET A 63 -7.37 -8.15 -9.15
CA MET A 63 -7.05 -6.74 -8.93
C MET A 63 -5.57 -6.49 -8.66
N ALA A 64 -4.70 -7.51 -8.69
CA ALA A 64 -3.28 -7.37 -8.41
C ALA A 64 -2.59 -6.27 -9.24
N LEU A 65 -2.73 -6.32 -10.57
CA LEU A 65 -2.13 -5.32 -11.45
C LEU A 65 -2.76 -3.92 -11.29
N PRO A 66 -4.11 -3.77 -11.28
CA PRO A 66 -4.74 -2.49 -10.96
C PRO A 66 -4.27 -1.88 -9.63
N VAL A 67 -4.11 -2.69 -8.57
CA VAL A 67 -3.65 -2.22 -7.26
C VAL A 67 -2.22 -1.66 -7.36
N ILE A 68 -1.30 -2.36 -8.04
CA ILE A 68 0.07 -1.87 -8.23
C ILE A 68 0.05 -0.51 -8.93
N LEU A 69 -0.69 -0.40 -10.05
CA LEU A 69 -0.76 0.84 -10.83
C LEU A 69 -1.35 2.00 -10.01
N CYS A 70 -2.43 1.75 -9.26
CA CYS A 70 -3.04 2.77 -8.40
C CYS A 70 -2.12 3.20 -7.26
N VAL A 71 -1.44 2.25 -6.62
CA VAL A 71 -0.53 2.54 -5.49
C VAL A 71 0.72 3.30 -5.97
N VAL A 72 1.30 2.93 -7.10
CA VAL A 72 2.42 3.68 -7.71
C VAL A 72 1.98 5.07 -8.16
N GLY A 73 0.82 5.19 -8.82
CA GLY A 73 0.25 6.48 -9.19
C GLY A 73 -0.01 7.38 -7.99
N TYR A 74 -0.44 6.79 -6.87
CA TYR A 74 -0.63 7.49 -5.60
C TYR A 74 0.69 7.98 -5.00
N GLY A 75 1.75 7.16 -5.01
CA GLY A 75 3.10 7.58 -4.61
C GLY A 75 3.65 8.71 -5.47
N GLY A 76 3.50 8.60 -6.80
CA GLY A 76 3.89 9.66 -7.72
C GLY A 76 3.12 10.97 -7.50
N LEU A 77 1.83 10.89 -7.15
CA LEU A 77 1.05 12.06 -6.78
C LEU A 77 1.56 12.70 -5.48
N ILE A 78 1.92 11.89 -4.48
CA ILE A 78 2.53 12.37 -3.24
C ILE A 78 3.83 13.10 -3.53
N GLU A 79 4.73 12.52 -4.32
CA GLU A 79 6.01 13.15 -4.71
C GLU A 79 5.83 14.51 -5.38
N VAL A 80 4.81 14.65 -6.24
CA VAL A 80 4.48 15.94 -6.88
C VAL A 80 3.94 16.96 -5.88
N ILE A 81 3.21 16.52 -4.85
CA ILE A 81 2.60 17.40 -3.84
C ILE A 81 3.58 17.78 -2.73
N GLN A 82 4.53 16.90 -2.39
CA GLN A 82 5.52 17.07 -1.31
C GLN A 82 6.22 18.45 -1.29
N PRO A 83 6.66 19.03 -2.43
CA PRO A 83 7.25 20.37 -2.48
C PRO A 83 6.40 21.48 -1.86
N ILE A 84 5.07 21.37 -1.92
CA ILE A 84 4.13 22.33 -1.34
C ILE A 84 4.20 22.31 0.19
N PHE A 85 4.61 21.18 0.78
CA PHE A 85 4.76 20.97 2.21
C PHE A 85 6.21 21.12 2.70
N GLY A 86 7.11 21.63 1.85
CA GLY A 86 8.51 21.87 2.21
C GLY A 86 9.39 20.61 2.18
N ARG A 87 8.94 19.53 1.52
CA ARG A 87 9.76 18.34 1.24
C ARG A 87 10.28 18.36 -0.20
N THR A 88 11.34 17.62 -0.47
CA THR A 88 11.91 17.50 -1.82
C THR A 88 11.35 16.27 -2.49
N ALA A 89 10.79 16.43 -3.69
CA ALA A 89 10.44 15.28 -4.53
C ALA A 89 11.69 14.46 -4.85
N ASP A 90 11.60 13.14 -4.69
CA ASP A 90 12.68 12.19 -4.91
C ASP A 90 12.18 10.98 -5.71
N PHE A 91 12.73 10.82 -6.91
CA PHE A 91 12.41 9.68 -7.76
C PHE A 91 12.78 8.32 -7.12
N ALA A 92 13.77 8.31 -6.22
CA ALA A 92 14.12 7.09 -5.48
C ALA A 92 13.01 6.65 -4.52
N ASP A 93 12.22 7.59 -3.97
CA ASP A 93 11.10 7.28 -3.11
C ASP A 93 9.93 6.70 -3.94
N LEU A 94 9.69 7.22 -5.14
CA LEU A 94 8.76 6.60 -6.09
C LEU A 94 9.17 5.17 -6.48
N LEU A 95 10.48 4.91 -6.64
CA LEU A 95 10.98 3.56 -6.91
C LEU A 95 10.78 2.63 -5.71
N ALA A 96 10.98 3.14 -4.49
CA ALA A 96 10.71 2.41 -3.26
C ALA A 96 9.22 2.08 -3.12
N ASP A 97 8.34 3.03 -3.44
CA ASP A 97 6.88 2.85 -3.46
C ASP A 97 6.48 1.74 -4.43
N ALA A 98 7.06 1.73 -5.64
CA ALA A 98 6.79 0.70 -6.65
C ALA A 98 7.28 -0.69 -6.23
N ALA A 99 8.49 -0.78 -5.66
CA ALA A 99 9.02 -2.02 -5.11
C ALA A 99 8.16 -2.52 -3.94
N GLY A 100 7.71 -1.62 -3.07
CA GLY A 100 6.77 -1.88 -1.99
C GLY A 100 5.45 -2.43 -2.52
N ALA A 101 4.84 -1.76 -3.50
CA ALA A 101 3.57 -2.17 -4.10
C ALA A 101 3.64 -3.60 -4.67
N ALA A 102 4.69 -3.91 -5.45
CA ALA A 102 4.91 -5.25 -5.99
C ALA A 102 5.06 -6.29 -4.86
N THR A 103 5.86 -5.99 -3.85
CA THR A 103 6.10 -6.87 -2.70
C THR A 103 4.81 -7.13 -1.92
N GLY A 104 4.00 -6.08 -1.67
CA GLY A 104 2.72 -6.17 -0.99
C GLY A 104 1.72 -7.05 -1.74
N VAL A 105 1.60 -6.86 -3.05
CA VAL A 105 0.72 -7.69 -3.88
C VAL A 105 1.16 -9.14 -3.89
N ILE A 106 2.45 -9.42 -4.12
CA ILE A 106 2.98 -10.79 -4.11
C ILE A 106 2.70 -11.44 -2.75
N SER A 107 2.98 -10.73 -1.66
CA SER A 107 2.74 -11.23 -0.29
C SER A 107 1.26 -11.52 -0.05
N GLY A 108 0.35 -10.67 -0.51
CA GLY A 108 -1.10 -10.87 -0.40
C GLY A 108 -1.58 -12.09 -1.19
N LEU A 109 -1.05 -12.30 -2.41
CA LEU A 109 -1.37 -13.47 -3.22
C LEU A 109 -0.85 -14.77 -2.59
N LEU A 110 0.38 -14.76 -2.05
CA LEU A 110 0.94 -15.91 -1.34
C LEU A 110 0.14 -16.20 -0.06
N PHE A 111 -0.22 -15.17 0.71
CA PHE A 111 -1.06 -15.30 1.90
C PHE A 111 -2.40 -15.95 1.55
N ARG A 112 -3.07 -15.49 0.50
CA ARG A 112 -4.30 -16.12 -0.01
C ARG A 112 -4.07 -17.59 -0.35
N ARG A 113 -3.00 -17.90 -1.07
CA ARG A 113 -2.73 -19.26 -1.56
C ARG A 113 -2.45 -20.27 -0.44
N PHE A 114 -1.66 -19.87 0.56
CA PHE A 114 -1.18 -20.79 1.59
C PHE A 114 -2.00 -20.76 2.89
N LEU A 115 -2.50 -19.60 3.30
CA LEU A 115 -3.16 -19.42 4.60
C LEU A 115 -4.68 -19.32 4.50
N LEU A 116 -5.23 -19.08 3.31
CA LEU A 116 -6.67 -19.05 3.05
C LEU A 116 -7.07 -19.97 1.86
N PRO A 117 -6.72 -21.28 1.90
CA PRO A 117 -6.97 -22.19 0.78
C PRO A 117 -8.46 -22.36 0.45
N ASP A 118 -9.34 -22.18 1.43
CA ASP A 118 -10.80 -22.28 1.23
C ASP A 118 -11.38 -21.13 0.40
N PHE A 119 -10.66 -19.99 0.29
CA PHE A 119 -11.00 -18.89 -0.62
C PHE A 119 -10.55 -19.13 -2.07
N VAL A 120 -9.75 -20.17 -2.31
CA VAL A 120 -9.15 -20.47 -3.62
C VAL A 120 -9.92 -21.57 -4.37
N ARG A 121 -10.79 -22.34 -3.68
CA ARG A 121 -11.69 -23.33 -4.28
C ARG A 121 -12.93 -22.67 -4.86
#